data_AF-A0A9Q3IXK2-F1
#
_entry.id   AF-A0A9Q3IXK2-F1
#
_cell.length_a   1.000
_cell.length_b   1.000
_cell.length_c   1.000
_cell.angle_alpha   90.00
_cell.angle_beta   90.00
_cell.angle_gamma   90.00
#
_symmetry.space_group_name_H-M   'P 1'
#
loop_
_entity.id
_entity.type
_entity.pdbx_description
1 polymer ?
#
loop_
_entity_poly.entity_id
_entity_poly.type
_entity_poly.pdbx_seq_one_letter_code
_entity_poly.pdbx_strand_id
1 'polypeptide(L)'
;MGKTLLEEVPKIKEWPHFSGEREYYHMEFIRGTKMIKEDLELPEIFVTARFNTLFTKSAHRWYIKLRQAHGHQSWTWWKTKIINKWANYSWRLKVEEAFESIKFNPGTDKYLPCFCQQKDRLTALYLDMSELIIHRKIVRKCGGDLDNAI
;
A
#
# COMPACT_ATOMS: atom_id res chain seq x y z
N MET A 1 -31.12 14.64 -9.42
CA MET A 1 -30.44 13.98 -8.28
C MET A 1 -28.93 13.86 -8.56
N GLY A 2 -28.21 14.94 -8.93
CA GLY A 2 -26.84 14.82 -9.49
C GLY A 2 -25.84 15.93 -9.14
N LYS A 3 -26.23 16.94 -8.36
CA LYS A 3 -25.32 18.02 -7.93
C LYS A 3 -24.67 17.76 -6.57
N THR A 4 -25.40 17.16 -5.65
CA THR A 4 -24.97 16.91 -4.26
C THR A 4 -23.87 15.85 -4.12
N LEU A 5 -23.90 14.78 -4.92
CA LEU A 5 -22.90 13.71 -4.86
C LEU A 5 -21.49 14.14 -5.31
N LEU A 6 -21.38 15.19 -6.14
CA LEU A 6 -20.08 15.67 -6.63
C LEU A 6 -19.36 16.57 -5.62
N GLU A 7 -20.11 17.24 -4.75
CA GLU A 7 -19.57 18.12 -3.70
C GLU A 7 -18.92 17.32 -2.57
N GLU A 8 -19.36 16.07 -2.37
CA GLU A 8 -18.83 15.14 -1.37
C GLU A 8 -17.54 14.44 -1.84
N VAL A 9 -17.22 14.47 -3.14
CA VAL A 9 -15.99 13.84 -3.64
C VAL A 9 -14.78 14.69 -3.26
N PRO A 10 -13.78 14.13 -2.55
CA PRO A 10 -12.58 14.85 -2.15
C PRO A 10 -11.89 15.50 -3.35
N LYS A 11 -11.37 16.70 -3.13
CA LYS A 11 -10.58 17.42 -4.14
C LYS A 11 -9.36 16.59 -4.48
N ILE A 12 -8.88 16.65 -5.72
CA ILE A 12 -7.75 15.83 -6.19
C ILE A 12 -6.52 15.92 -5.26
N LYS A 13 -6.27 17.08 -4.65
CA LYS A 13 -5.17 17.28 -3.68
C LYS A 13 -5.27 16.41 -2.41
N GLU A 14 -6.47 15.97 -2.04
CA GLU A 14 -6.76 15.13 -0.87
C GLU A 14 -6.62 13.63 -1.20
N TRP A 15 -6.47 13.28 -2.48
CA TRP A 15 -6.22 11.90 -2.90
C TRP A 15 -4.74 11.55 -2.73
N PRO A 16 -4.42 10.26 -2.50
CA PRO A 16 -3.04 9.82 -2.46
C PRO A 16 -2.39 10.03 -3.83
N HIS A 17 -1.16 10.56 -3.83
CA HIS A 17 -0.35 10.71 -5.04
C HIS A 17 0.73 9.63 -5.07
N PHE A 18 1.03 9.10 -6.26
CA PHE A 18 2.00 8.01 -6.42
C PHE A 18 3.10 8.37 -7.42
N SER A 19 4.33 8.42 -6.94
CA SER A 19 5.52 8.81 -7.72
C SER A 19 6.30 7.63 -8.31
N GLY A 20 6.12 6.44 -7.76
CA GLY A 20 6.88 5.23 -8.11
C GLY A 20 8.31 5.17 -7.54
N GLU A 21 8.69 6.07 -6.64
CA GLU A 21 10.10 6.27 -6.19
C GLU A 21 10.35 5.98 -4.70
N ARG A 22 9.34 5.54 -3.93
CA ARG A 22 9.48 5.24 -2.50
C ARG A 22 9.03 3.83 -2.17
N GLU A 23 9.64 3.25 -1.14
CA GLU A 23 9.30 1.92 -0.62
C GLU A 23 7.83 1.94 -0.12
N TYR A 24 7.07 0.87 -0.39
CA TYR A 24 5.67 0.68 0.03
C TYR A 24 4.60 1.67 -0.50
N TYR A 25 4.98 2.78 -1.15
CA TYR A 25 4.04 3.83 -1.61
C TYR A 25 2.98 3.35 -2.60
N HIS A 26 3.25 2.29 -3.34
CA HIS A 26 2.26 1.68 -4.23
C HIS A 26 1.12 1.04 -3.44
N MET A 27 1.39 0.48 -2.26
CA MET A 27 0.39 -0.11 -1.38
C MET A 27 -0.43 0.96 -0.67
N GLU A 28 0.21 2.02 -0.18
CA GLU A 28 -0.46 3.19 0.39
C GLU A 28 -1.40 3.83 -0.62
N PHE A 29 -0.93 4.04 -1.86
CA PHE A 29 -1.75 4.56 -2.94
C PHE A 29 -2.96 3.67 -3.23
N ILE A 30 -2.76 2.35 -3.34
CA ILE A 30 -3.85 1.40 -3.58
C ILE A 30 -4.86 1.42 -2.43
N ARG A 31 -4.41 1.43 -1.17
CA ARG A 31 -5.29 1.44 0.00
C ARG A 31 -6.07 2.73 0.12
N GLY A 32 -5.40 3.89 0.09
CA GLY A 32 -6.05 5.18 0.20
C GLY A 32 -7.06 5.41 -0.92
N THR A 33 -6.73 4.99 -2.15
CA THR A 33 -7.66 5.06 -3.29
C THR A 33 -8.85 4.12 -3.09
N LYS A 34 -8.62 2.91 -2.57
CA LYS A 34 -9.68 1.93 -2.28
C LYS A 34 -10.64 2.48 -1.22
N MET A 35 -10.12 3.02 -0.12
CA MET A 35 -10.92 3.61 0.97
C MET A 35 -11.83 4.73 0.44
N ILE A 36 -11.27 5.72 -0.26
CA ILE A 36 -12.07 6.82 -0.85
C ILE A 36 -13.15 6.28 -1.80
N LYS A 37 -12.82 5.27 -2.61
CA LYS A 37 -13.78 4.67 -3.55
C LYS A 37 -14.90 3.93 -2.81
N GLU A 38 -14.60 3.22 -1.72
CA GLU A 38 -15.56 2.43 -0.95
C GLU A 38 -16.44 3.33 -0.07
N ASP A 39 -15.84 4.26 0.66
CA ASP A 39 -16.54 5.16 1.59
C ASP A 39 -17.56 6.07 0.89
N LEU A 40 -17.30 6.41 -0.38
CA LEU A 40 -18.13 7.29 -1.20
C LEU A 40 -18.84 6.55 -2.35
N GLU A 41 -18.78 5.22 -2.35
CA GLU A 41 -19.37 4.35 -3.37
C GLU A 41 -19.05 4.76 -4.83
N LEU A 42 -17.85 5.30 -5.06
CA LEU A 42 -17.52 5.91 -6.34
C LEU A 42 -17.46 4.86 -7.46
N PRO A 43 -18.06 5.15 -8.63
CA PRO A 43 -17.84 4.36 -9.83
C PRO A 43 -16.35 4.36 -10.20
N GLU A 44 -15.84 3.23 -10.72
CA GLU A 44 -14.40 3.10 -11.03
C GLU A 44 -13.90 4.17 -12.03
N ILE A 45 -14.77 4.68 -12.90
CA ILE A 45 -14.42 5.75 -13.84
C ILE A 45 -14.00 7.04 -13.13
N PHE A 46 -14.57 7.36 -11.98
CA PHE A 46 -14.16 8.53 -11.19
C PHE A 46 -12.72 8.38 -10.70
N VAL A 47 -12.36 7.20 -10.21
CA VAL A 47 -10.99 6.92 -9.77
C VAL A 47 -10.02 7.00 -10.95
N THR A 48 -10.30 6.26 -12.02
CA THR A 48 -9.38 6.11 -13.15
C THR A 48 -9.22 7.38 -13.99
N ALA A 49 -10.23 8.26 -14.03
CA ALA A 49 -10.12 9.57 -14.68
C ALA A 49 -9.12 10.50 -13.98
N ARG A 50 -8.86 10.30 -12.68
CA ARG A 50 -7.93 11.14 -11.90
C ARG A 50 -6.46 10.71 -12.05
N PHE A 51 -6.19 9.52 -12.59
CA PHE A 51 -4.83 8.96 -12.66
C PHE A 51 -3.80 9.80 -13.38
N ASN A 52 -4.20 10.59 -14.37
CA ASN A 52 -3.28 11.52 -15.02
C ASN A 52 -2.69 12.56 -14.06
N THR A 53 -3.40 12.89 -12.97
CA THR A 53 -2.93 13.82 -11.93
C THR A 53 -2.35 13.10 -10.72
N LEU A 54 -2.96 11.98 -10.31
CA LEU A 54 -2.53 11.24 -9.12
C LEU A 54 -1.19 10.53 -9.31
N PHE A 55 -0.87 10.11 -10.53
CA PHE A 55 0.47 9.61 -10.84
C PHE A 55 1.42 10.76 -11.11
N THR A 56 2.59 10.70 -10.50
CA THR A 56 3.67 11.69 -10.67
C THR A 56 4.96 10.99 -11.07
N LYS A 57 5.93 11.76 -11.61
CA LYS A 57 7.28 11.29 -11.93
C LYS A 57 7.33 9.98 -12.73
N SER A 58 8.03 8.95 -12.23
CA SER A 58 8.22 7.67 -12.92
C SER A 58 6.90 6.91 -13.12
N ALA A 59 5.98 6.97 -12.15
CA ALA A 59 4.67 6.36 -12.23
C ALA A 59 3.79 7.03 -13.30
N HIS A 60 3.88 8.36 -13.44
CA HIS A 60 3.16 9.09 -14.49
C HIS A 60 3.59 8.66 -15.90
N ARG A 61 4.91 8.61 -16.15
CA ARG A 61 5.45 8.14 -17.44
C ARG A 61 5.03 6.72 -17.77
N TRP A 62 5.01 5.83 -16.77
CA TRP A 62 4.52 4.47 -16.92
C TRP A 62 3.02 4.42 -17.23
N TYR A 63 2.21 5.21 -16.52
CA TYR A 63 0.76 5.29 -16.71
C TYR A 63 0.42 5.73 -18.13
N ILE A 64 1.02 6.81 -18.63
CA ILE A 64 0.75 7.34 -19.98
C ILE A 64 1.00 6.27 -21.04
N LYS A 65 2.12 5.55 -20.96
CA LYS A 65 2.45 4.48 -21.91
C LYS A 65 1.41 3.35 -21.89
N LEU A 66 1.03 2.86 -20.71
CA LEU A 66 0.01 1.81 -20.59
C LEU A 66 -1.37 2.29 -21.05
N ARG A 67 -1.72 3.53 -20.72
CA ARG A 67 -3.00 4.15 -21.10
C ARG A 67 -3.14 4.30 -22.61
N GLN A 68 -2.07 4.70 -23.29
CA GLN A 68 -2.02 4.77 -24.75
C GLN A 68 -2.16 3.38 -25.39
N ALA A 69 -1.51 2.36 -24.83
CA ALA A 69 -1.54 1.00 -25.37
C ALA A 69 -2.87 0.25 -25.13
N HIS A 70 -3.54 0.49 -24.00
CA HIS A 70 -4.69 -0.31 -23.57
C HIS A 70 -6.00 0.48 -23.41
N GLY A 71 -5.98 1.80 -23.62
CA GLY A 71 -7.17 2.65 -23.53
C GLY A 71 -7.78 2.71 -22.12
N HIS A 72 -9.11 2.87 -22.08
CA HIS A 72 -9.86 2.90 -20.82
C HIS A 72 -9.88 1.52 -20.16
N GLN A 73 -9.54 1.47 -18.87
CA GLN A 73 -9.44 0.23 -18.11
C GLN A 73 -9.98 0.44 -16.69
N SER A 74 -10.47 -0.65 -16.09
CA SER A 74 -11.06 -0.70 -14.74
C SER A 74 -10.04 -0.36 -13.64
N TRP A 75 -10.53 0.06 -12.48
CA TRP A 75 -9.67 0.21 -11.29
C TRP A 75 -8.98 -1.10 -10.95
N THR A 76 -9.72 -2.21 -11.01
CA THR A 76 -9.20 -3.55 -10.78
C THR A 76 -8.03 -3.89 -11.70
N TRP A 77 -8.13 -3.56 -12.99
CA TRP A 77 -7.03 -3.76 -13.95
C TRP A 77 -5.80 -2.93 -13.58
N TRP A 78 -5.98 -1.66 -13.24
CA TRP A 78 -4.88 -0.77 -12.85
C TRP A 78 -4.20 -1.21 -11.56
N LYS A 79 -4.96 -1.64 -10.55
CA LYS A 79 -4.43 -2.21 -9.31
C LYS A 79 -3.49 -3.39 -9.62
N THR A 80 -3.91 -4.32 -10.47
CA THR A 80 -3.08 -5.45 -10.90
C THR A 80 -1.80 -4.99 -11.60
N LYS A 81 -1.87 -3.99 -12.49
CA LYS A 81 -0.69 -3.45 -13.17
C LYS A 81 0.28 -2.75 -12.23
N ILE A 82 -0.23 -2.01 -11.23
CA ILE A 82 0.61 -1.37 -10.20
C ILE A 82 1.33 -2.44 -9.39
N ILE A 83 0.61 -3.47 -8.91
CA ILE A 83 1.19 -4.58 -8.15
C ILE A 83 2.26 -5.29 -8.97
N ASN A 84 2.00 -5.63 -10.23
CA ASN A 84 2.98 -6.32 -11.06
C ASN A 84 4.24 -5.49 -11.32
N LYS A 85 4.13 -4.16 -11.35
CA LYS A 85 5.27 -3.28 -11.61
C LYS A 85 6.09 -3.00 -10.36
N TRP A 86 5.45 -2.65 -9.24
CA TRP A 86 6.11 -2.16 -8.02
C TRP A 86 6.10 -3.13 -6.84
N ALA A 87 5.22 -4.14 -6.83
CA ALA A 87 5.20 -5.24 -5.87
C ALA A 87 5.61 -6.57 -6.54
N ASN A 88 6.56 -6.47 -7.48
CA ASN A 88 7.05 -7.62 -8.25
C ASN A 88 7.82 -8.62 -7.35
N TYR A 89 8.13 -9.78 -7.91
CA TYR A 89 8.79 -10.87 -7.16
C TYR A 89 10.08 -10.42 -6.46
N SER A 90 10.96 -9.71 -7.15
CA SER A 90 12.22 -9.23 -6.57
C SER A 90 12.00 -8.23 -5.43
N TRP A 91 10.98 -7.39 -5.52
CA TRP A 91 10.61 -6.50 -4.41
C TRP A 91 10.08 -7.30 -3.23
N ARG A 92 9.18 -8.27 -3.46
CA ARG A 92 8.63 -9.13 -2.40
C ARG A 92 9.73 -9.86 -1.65
N LEU A 93 10.64 -10.50 -2.37
CA LEU A 93 11.76 -11.22 -1.78
C LEU A 93 12.61 -10.31 -0.88
N LYS A 94 12.94 -9.11 -1.34
CA LYS A 94 13.70 -8.12 -0.54
C LYS A 94 12.98 -7.74 0.76
N VAL A 95 11.67 -7.55 0.71
CA VAL A 95 10.88 -7.18 1.90
C VAL A 95 10.77 -8.37 2.86
N GLU A 96 10.59 -9.59 2.34
CA GLU A 96 10.58 -10.83 3.10
C GLU A 96 11.94 -11.05 3.80
N GLU A 97 13.05 -10.94 3.08
CA GLU A 97 14.40 -11.04 3.64
C GLU A 97 14.67 -9.98 4.72
N ALA A 98 14.21 -8.74 4.48
CA ALA A 98 14.34 -7.67 5.45
C ALA A 98 13.53 -7.93 6.74
N PHE A 99 12.37 -8.56 6.63
CA PHE A 99 11.58 -9.01 7.78
C PHE A 99 12.25 -10.22 8.48
N GLU A 100 12.74 -11.18 7.72
CA GLU A 100 13.31 -12.42 8.26
C GLU A 100 14.63 -12.20 9.01
N SER A 101 15.47 -11.28 8.52
CA SER A 101 16.78 -10.96 9.09
C SER A 101 16.75 -10.23 10.44
N ILE A 102 15.60 -9.72 10.85
CA ILE A 102 15.48 -9.00 12.13
C ILE A 102 15.40 -9.98 13.30
N LYS A 103 16.25 -9.70 14.29
CA LYS A 103 16.21 -10.29 15.63
C LYS A 103 16.15 -9.14 16.61
N PHE A 104 15.09 -9.07 17.43
CA PHE A 104 15.01 -8.02 18.45
C PHE A 104 15.80 -8.43 19.68
N ASN A 105 16.62 -7.50 20.18
CA ASN A 105 17.33 -7.62 21.45
C ASN A 105 16.64 -6.78 22.53
N PRO A 106 16.05 -7.42 23.55
CA PRO A 106 15.23 -6.72 24.52
C PRO A 106 15.87 -5.58 25.31
N GLY A 107 17.19 -5.63 25.46
CA GLY A 107 17.94 -4.65 26.24
C GLY A 107 18.48 -3.45 25.45
N THR A 108 18.43 -3.46 24.12
CA THR A 108 19.16 -2.48 23.28
C THR A 108 18.31 -1.78 22.24
N ASP A 109 17.25 -2.44 21.75
CA ASP A 109 16.53 -1.95 20.58
C ASP A 109 15.37 -1.03 20.95
N LYS A 110 15.19 0.04 20.15
CA LYS A 110 13.96 0.83 20.19
C LYS A 110 12.82 0.00 19.59
N TYR A 111 12.09 -0.68 20.46
CA TYR A 111 11.01 -1.59 20.08
C TYR A 111 9.95 -0.97 19.19
N LEU A 112 9.45 0.22 19.54
CA LEU A 112 8.30 0.83 18.85
C LEU A 112 8.60 1.15 17.37
N PRO A 113 9.68 1.87 17.01
CA PRO A 113 10.03 2.10 15.61
C PRO A 113 10.23 0.81 14.80
N CYS A 114 10.90 -0.19 15.39
CA CYS A 114 11.16 -1.46 14.71
C CYS A 114 9.86 -2.25 14.50
N PHE A 115 8.98 -2.28 15.50
CA PHE A 115 7.65 -2.87 15.39
C PHE A 115 6.82 -2.22 14.29
N CYS A 116 6.75 -0.87 14.27
CA CYS A 116 6.05 -0.13 13.22
C CYS A 116 6.59 -0.49 11.83
N GLN A 117 7.92 -0.53 11.67
CA GLN A 117 8.54 -0.90 10.39
C GLN A 117 8.21 -2.34 9.97
N GLN A 118 8.20 -3.31 10.90
CA GLN A 118 7.82 -4.69 10.59
C GLN A 118 6.34 -4.82 10.26
N LYS A 119 5.50 -4.04 10.94
CA LYS A 119 4.09 -3.93 10.62
C LYS A 119 3.93 -3.44 9.19
N ASP A 120 4.60 -2.36 8.79
CA ASP A 120 4.51 -1.81 7.43
C ASP A 120 4.92 -2.83 6.36
N ARG A 121 6.03 -3.57 6.59
CA ARG A 121 6.49 -4.66 5.71
C ARG A 121 5.46 -5.76 5.52
N LEU A 122 4.98 -6.33 6.63
CA LEU A 122 4.00 -7.42 6.60
C LEU A 122 2.68 -6.96 5.98
N THR A 123 2.24 -5.75 6.31
CA THR A 123 1.01 -5.20 5.75
C THR A 123 1.19 -4.95 4.25
N ALA A 124 2.38 -4.57 3.77
CA ALA A 124 2.63 -4.42 2.34
C ALA A 124 2.74 -5.75 1.58
N LEU A 125 3.26 -6.80 2.20
CA LEU A 125 3.32 -8.15 1.62
C LEU A 125 1.94 -8.82 1.59
N TYR A 126 1.14 -8.61 2.63
CA TYR A 126 -0.13 -9.32 2.84
C TYR A 126 -1.27 -8.33 3.09
N LEU A 127 -1.89 -7.88 1.99
CA LEU A 127 -2.97 -6.87 2.02
C LEU A 127 -4.16 -7.23 2.91
N ASP A 128 -4.48 -8.52 2.98
CA ASP A 128 -5.70 -9.05 3.63
C ASP A 128 -5.38 -9.81 4.93
N MET A 129 -4.16 -9.69 5.45
CA MET A 129 -3.77 -10.33 6.71
C MET A 129 -4.30 -9.53 7.90
N SER A 130 -4.88 -10.22 8.89
CA SER A 130 -5.40 -9.56 10.09
C SER A 130 -4.29 -8.99 10.96
N GLU A 131 -4.58 -7.88 11.65
CA GLU A 131 -3.63 -7.23 12.56
C GLU A 131 -3.11 -8.19 13.62
N LEU A 132 -3.97 -9.07 14.17
CA LEU A 132 -3.56 -10.07 15.15
C LEU A 132 -2.49 -11.04 14.60
N ILE A 133 -2.60 -11.44 13.33
CA ILE A 133 -1.59 -12.33 12.71
C ILE A 133 -0.30 -11.55 12.47
N ILE A 134 -0.39 -10.30 12.01
CA ILE A 134 0.76 -9.41 11.82
C ILE A 134 1.50 -9.24 13.14
N HIS A 135 0.80 -8.87 14.23
CA HIS A 135 1.38 -8.69 15.56
C HIS A 135 2.05 -9.97 16.06
N ARG A 136 1.40 -11.14 15.93
CA ARG A 136 2.00 -12.43 16.32
C ARG A 136 3.27 -12.76 15.54
N LYS A 137 3.32 -12.45 14.24
CA LYS A 137 4.52 -12.65 13.42
C LYS A 137 5.68 -11.77 13.90
N ILE A 138 5.41 -10.51 14.26
CA ILE A 138 6.44 -9.58 14.76
C ILE A 138 6.93 -10.01 16.14
N VAL A 139 6.02 -10.35 17.05
CA VAL A 139 6.39 -10.76 18.43
C VAL A 139 7.26 -12.02 18.44
N ARG A 140 7.03 -12.96 17.51
CA ARG A 140 7.90 -14.15 17.35
C ARG A 140 9.35 -13.82 16.94
N LYS A 141 9.63 -12.59 16.47
CA LYS A 141 10.99 -12.13 16.18
C LYS A 141 11.69 -11.57 17.43
N CYS A 142 10.96 -11.31 18.51
CA CYS A 142 11.53 -10.96 19.79
C CYS A 142 12.11 -12.21 20.44
N GLY A 143 13.42 -12.19 20.74
CA GLY A 143 14.06 -13.25 21.52
C GLY A 143 13.57 -13.22 22.96
N GLY A 144 13.38 -14.41 23.55
CA GLY A 144 12.93 -14.61 24.93
C GLY A 144 11.64 -15.44 24.98
N ASP A 145 11.47 -16.21 26.07
CA ASP A 145 10.21 -16.88 26.33
C ASP A 145 9.11 -15.84 26.53
N LEU A 146 8.12 -15.85 25.63
CA LEU A 146 6.85 -15.16 25.84
C LEU A 146 6.09 -15.71 27.06
N ASP A 147 6.51 -16.88 27.56
CA ASP A 147 5.91 -17.60 28.67
C ASP A 147 6.14 -16.92 30.05
N ASN A 148 7.01 -15.92 30.15
CA ASN A 148 7.28 -15.21 31.41
C ASN A 148 6.69 -13.78 31.48
N ALA A 149 5.86 -13.38 30.51
CA ALA A 149 5.14 -12.11 30.57
C ALA A 149 3.75 -12.31 31.22
N ILE A 150 3.74 -12.51 32.54
CA ILE A 150 2.54 -12.40 33.40
C ILE A 150 2.76 -11.21 34.33
#